data_AF-A0A7N5KLY5-F1
#
_entry.id   AF-A0A7N5KLY5-F1
#
_cell.length_a   1.000
_cell.length_b   1.000
_cell.length_c   1.000
_cell.angle_alpha   90.00
_cell.angle_beta   90.00
_cell.angle_gamma   90.00
#
_symmetry.space_group_name_H-M   'P 1'
#
loop_
_entity.id
_entity.type
_entity.pdbx_description
1 polymer ?
#
loop_
_entity_poly.entity_id
_entity_poly.type
_entity_poly.pdbx_seq_one_letter_code
_entity_poly.pdbx_strand_id
1 'polypeptide(L)' 'MDVTTTSTRIGKFEARFFHLAFEEEFGRVKGHFGPINSAEFHPDGKSYSSGGEDGYVRIHSFDPQYLEFEFEA' A
#
# COMPACT_ATOMS: atom_id res chain seq x y z
N MET A 1 17.31 21.15 -13.50
CA MET A 1 16.70 20.02 -12.76
C MET A 1 15.28 20.42 -12.44
N ASP A 2 14.31 19.88 -13.19
CA ASP A 2 12.89 20.11 -12.95
C ASP A 2 12.46 19.14 -11.84
N VAL A 3 12.40 19.66 -10.61
CA VAL A 3 11.86 18.91 -9.47
C VAL A 3 10.36 19.15 -9.50
N THR A 4 9.60 18.13 -9.93
CA THR A 4 8.14 18.15 -9.90
C THR A 4 7.67 18.10 -8.45
N THR A 5 7.74 19.22 -7.73
CA THR A 5 6.95 19.38 -6.51
C THR A 5 5.51 19.51 -6.97
N THR A 6 4.79 18.40 -7.02
CA THR A 6 3.35 18.38 -7.25
C THR A 6 2.69 19.16 -6.12
N SER A 7 2.54 20.47 -6.35
CA SER A 7 1.80 21.40 -5.53
C SER A 7 0.32 21.17 -5.81
N THR A 8 -0.19 20.03 -5.37
CA THR A 8 -1.62 19.75 -5.35
C THR A 8 -1.94 19.10 -4.02
N ARG A 9 -2.61 19.87 -3.16
CA ARG A 9 -3.32 19.36 -1.97
C ARG A 9 -4.11 18.10 -2.35
N ILE A 10 -3.60 16.89 -2.05
CA ILE A 10 -4.32 15.65 -1.72
C ILE A 10 -3.25 14.71 -1.13
N GLY A 11 -2.94 14.92 0.15
CA GLY A 11 -1.97 14.10 0.90
C GLY A 11 -2.56 12.76 1.30
N LYS A 12 -2.71 11.83 0.34
CA LYS A 12 -3.04 10.42 0.62
C LYS A 12 -2.33 9.51 -0.37
N PHE A 13 -1.02 9.31 -0.17
CA PHE A 13 -0.35 8.20 -0.82
C PHE A 13 -0.85 6.90 -0.19
N GLU A 14 -1.28 5.99 -1.04
CA GLU A 14 -1.94 4.75 -0.64
C GLU A 14 -1.23 3.56 -1.27
N ALA A 15 -1.08 2.48 -0.50
CA ALA A 15 -0.68 1.19 -1.03
C ALA A 15 -1.92 0.53 -1.66
N ARG A 16 -1.80 0.09 -2.91
CA ARG A 16 -2.89 -0.54 -3.66
C ARG A 16 -2.66 -2.03 -3.77
N PHE A 17 -3.72 -2.79 -3.54
CA PHE A 17 -3.72 -4.24 -3.60
C PHE A 17 -4.53 -4.70 -4.81
N PHE A 18 -3.91 -5.54 -5.63
CA PHE A 18 -4.46 -6.07 -6.87
C PHE A 18 -4.50 -7.59 -6.83
N HIS A 19 -5.56 -8.16 -7.38
CA HIS A 19 -5.65 -9.59 -7.58
C HIS A 19 -4.78 -9.98 -8.78
N LEU A 20 -3.81 -10.88 -8.58
CA LEU A 20 -2.82 -11.21 -9.62
C LEU A 20 -3.46 -11.81 -10.89
N ALA A 21 -4.50 -12.64 -10.75
CA ALA A 21 -5.10 -13.33 -11.89
C ALA A 21 -6.11 -12.49 -12.68
N PHE A 22 -6.80 -11.55 -12.04
CA PHE A 22 -7.88 -10.76 -12.64
C PHE A 22 -7.43 -9.33 -12.95
N GLU A 23 -6.27 -8.92 -12.43
CA GLU A 23 -5.71 -7.57 -12.55
C GLU A 23 -6.63 -6.48 -11.95
N GLU A 24 -7.56 -6.88 -11.08
CA GLU A 24 -8.52 -6.00 -10.42
C GLU A 24 -8.04 -5.51 -9.06
N GLU A 25 -8.30 -4.24 -8.77
CA GLU A 25 -8.00 -3.62 -7.49
C GLU A 25 -9.06 -4.02 -6.45
N PHE A 26 -8.63 -4.61 -5.33
CA PHE A 26 -9.55 -5.03 -4.26
C PHE A 26 -9.33 -4.27 -2.95
N GLY A 27 -8.25 -3.49 -2.82
CA GLY A 27 -7.94 -2.81 -1.56
C GLY A 27 -7.00 -1.62 -1.70
N ARG A 28 -7.19 -0.63 -0.82
CA ARG A 28 -6.34 0.55 -0.70
C ARG A 28 -6.06 0.85 0.76
N VAL A 29 -4.79 0.93 1.12
CA VAL A 29 -4.36 1.29 2.47
C VAL A 29 -3.76 2.68 2.45
N LYS A 30 -4.46 3.62 3.08
CA LYS A 30 -4.04 5.02 3.22
C LYS A 30 -3.22 5.19 4.49
N GLY A 31 -2.20 6.05 4.43
CA GLY A 31 -1.47 6.43 5.63
C GLY A 31 -0.23 7.27 5.36
N HIS A 32 0.44 7.07 4.23
CA HIS A 32 1.63 7.86 3.93
C HIS A 32 1.28 9.27 3.48
N PHE A 33 2.01 10.23 4.04
CA PHE A 33 1.89 11.64 3.70
C PHE A 33 2.76 12.02 2.49
N GLY A 34 3.80 11.23 2.23
CA GLY A 34 4.68 11.35 1.06
C GLY A 34 4.64 10.10 0.17
N PRO A 35 5.27 10.13 -1.01
CA PRO A 35 5.37 8.98 -1.91
C PRO A 35 5.87 7.72 -1.20
N ILE A 36 5.28 6.57 -1.53
CA ILE A 36 5.76 5.26 -1.06
C ILE A 36 6.90 4.85 -1.98
N ASN A 37 8.10 4.72 -1.42
CA ASN A 37 9.32 4.40 -2.16
C ASN A 37 9.67 2.90 -2.08
N SER A 38 9.20 2.22 -1.04
CA SER A 38 9.45 0.79 -0.84
C SER A 38 8.23 0.11 -0.23
N ALA A 39 7.99 -1.13 -0.63
CA ALA A 39 7.01 -2.02 -0.02
C ALA A 39 7.57 -3.44 -0.01
N GLU A 40 7.51 -4.11 1.14
CA GLU A 40 7.99 -5.49 1.30
C GLU A 40 6.96 -6.31 2.08
N PHE A 41 6.79 -7.56 1.66
CA PHE A 41 5.93 -8.53 2.34
C PHE A 41 6.76 -9.41 3.26
N HIS A 42 6.22 -9.73 4.43
CA HIS A 42 6.83 -10.72 5.28
C HIS A 42 6.69 -12.11 4.64
N PRO A 43 7.70 -12.99 4.71
CA PRO A 43 7.69 -14.30 4.04
C PRO A 43 6.57 -15.25 4.49
N ASP A 44 5.94 -14.99 5.64
CA ASP A 44 4.76 -15.75 6.09
C ASP A 44 3.43 -15.26 5.50
N GLY A 45 3.42 -14.16 4.75
CA GLY A 45 2.22 -13.57 4.13
C GLY A 45 1.25 -12.89 5.10
N LYS A 46 1.58 -12.75 6.39
CA LYS A 46 0.67 -12.20 7.42
C LYS A 46 0.85 -10.70 7.66
N SER A 47 1.89 -10.11 7.10
CA SER A 47 2.15 -8.68 7.26
C SER A 47 2.92 -8.11 6.08
N TYR A 48 2.85 -6.79 5.94
CA TYR A 48 3.67 -6.04 4.99
C TYR A 48 4.15 -4.74 5.60
N SER A 49 5.25 -4.23 5.06
CA SER A 49 5.85 -2.96 5.44
C SER A 49 5.89 -2.02 4.24
N SER A 50 5.61 -0.74 4.46
CA SER A 50 5.74 0.32 3.46
C SER A 50 6.61 1.46 3.99
N GLY A 51 7.58 1.90 3.19
CA GLY A 51 8.47 3.01 3.48
C GLY A 51 8.12 4.23 2.63
N GLY A 52 7.78 5.34 3.27
CA GLY A 52 7.46 6.59 2.60
C GLY A 52 8.59 7.60 2.64
N GLU A 53 8.59 8.53 1.68
CA GLU A 53 9.42 9.74 1.71
C GLU A 53 9.04 10.69 2.86
N ASP A 54 7.92 10.42 3.55
CA ASP A 54 7.55 11.09 4.79
C ASP A 54 8.49 10.77 5.98
N GLY A 55 9.46 9.86 5.79
CA GLY A 55 10.44 9.46 6.79
C GLY A 55 9.91 8.40 7.76
N TYR A 56 8.71 7.87 7.51
CA TYR A 56 8.10 6.83 8.31
C TYR A 56 8.06 5.49 7.57
N VAL A 57 8.24 4.43 8.35
CA VAL A 57 7.92 3.07 7.93
C VAL A 57 6.63 2.67 8.62
N ARG A 58 5.65 2.20 7.83
CA ARG A 58 4.38 1.68 8.34
C ARG A 58 4.37 0.18 8.19
N ILE A 59 4.13 -0.50 9.30
CA ILE A 59 4.00 -1.95 9.36
C ILE A 59 2.53 -2.27 9.55
N HIS A 60 2.01 -3.16 8.73
CA HIS A 60 0.61 -3.58 8.76
C HIS A 60 0.55 -5.09 8.92
N SER A 61 -0.21 -5.53 9.91
CA SER A 61 -0.60 -6.93 10.09
C SER A 61 -1.96 -7.14 9.45
N PHE A 62 -2.14 -8.23 8.73
CA PHE A 62 -3.42 -8.58 8.16
C PHE A 62 -4.32 -9.20 9.22
N ASP A 63 -5.58 -8.75 9.25
CA ASP A 63 -6.62 -9.38 10.05
C ASP A 63 -7.02 -10.74 9.43
N PRO A 64 -7.52 -11.70 10.22
CA PRO A 64 -7.99 -12.99 9.71
C PRO A 64 -8.97 -12.86 8.53
N GLN A 65 -9.84 -11.84 8.58
CA GLN A 65 -10.81 -11.55 7.53
C GLN A 65 -10.19 -11.25 6.16
N TYR A 66 -8.98 -10.67 6.12
CA TYR A 66 -8.27 -10.44 4.86
C TYR A 66 -7.67 -11.74 4.30
N LEU A 67 -7.21 -12.63 5.19
CA LEU A 67 -6.60 -13.90 4.82
C LEU A 67 -7.65 -14.93 4.35
N GLU A 68 -8.88 -14.81 4.87
CA GLU A 68 -10.04 -15.63 4.49
C GLU A 68 -10.83 -15.02 3.33
N PHE A 69 -10.36 -13.92 2.73
CA PHE A 69 -11.06 -13.27 1.63
C PHE A 69 -11.00 -14.11 0.35
N GLU A 70 -12.17 -14.53 -0.12
CA GLU A 70 -12.36 -15.10 -1.45
C GLU A 70 -12.98 -14.07 -2.39
N PHE A 71 -12.39 -13.93 -3.56
CA PHE A 71 -12.91 -13.07 -4.62
C PHE A 71 -14.02 -13.82 -5.36
N GLU A 72 -15.26 -13.33 -5.28
CA GLU A 72 -16.38 -13.87 -6.03
C GLU A 72 -16.31 -13.32 -7.47
N ALA A 73 -16.11 -14.22 -8.45
CA ALA A 73 -15.91 -13.90 -9.85
C ALA A 73 -17.21 -13.90 -10.66
#